data_AF-A0A2G8SA47-F1
#
_entry.id   AF-A0A2G8SA47-F1
#
_cell.length_a   1.000
_cell.length_b   1.000
_cell.length_c   1.000
_cell.angle_alpha   90.00
_cell.angle_beta   90.00
_cell.angle_gamma   90.00
#
_symmetry.space_group_name_H-M   'P 1'
#
loop_
_entity.id
_entity.type
_entity.pdbx_description
1 polymer ?
#
loop_
_entity_poly.entity_id
_entity_poly.type
_entity_poly.pdbx_seq_one_letter_code
_entity_poly.pdbx_strand_id
1 'polypeptide(L)'
;MREWAELHKYALTVLAHAFLRRTGGGVDANLRLGRVVVFHLSTERPANAPPDDNPGVKFTLCNTTLIDAEQAPWFRDHPQLADADFGEPGFCGDAVDMKPAGFLPIVCLAEGSKFVAASYFPMYRAVRHPDDAPREAETVAAFRDITRLFITFINSGVVFRLPSSGHPAPPVAGNMVRMRKGWKWQEIRTTWAVILMGIMMHSEGILVFETTIPVTELWTRFWRW
;
A
#
# COMPACT_ATOMS: atom_id res chain seq x y z
N MET A 1 4.51 15.27 2.88
CA MET A 1 3.59 14.12 2.98
C MET A 1 3.05 13.74 1.63
N ARG A 2 2.40 14.67 0.89
CA ARG A 2 1.90 14.40 -0.48
C ARG A 2 2.94 13.72 -1.38
N GLU A 3 4.16 14.26 -1.48
CA GLU A 3 5.23 13.66 -2.29
C GLU A 3 5.58 12.22 -1.87
N TRP A 4 5.57 11.92 -0.56
CA TRP A 4 5.84 10.58 -0.05
C TRP A 4 4.67 9.62 -0.37
N ALA A 5 3.43 10.10 -0.23
CA ALA A 5 2.25 9.33 -0.56
C ALA A 5 2.17 9.03 -2.07
N GLU A 6 2.50 10.00 -2.92
CA GLU A 6 2.61 9.80 -4.37
C GLU A 6 3.74 8.83 -4.72
N LEU A 7 4.89 8.96 -4.06
CA LEU A 7 6.02 8.04 -4.25
C LEU A 7 5.61 6.59 -3.95
N HIS A 8 4.82 6.37 -2.88
CA HIS A 8 4.36 5.05 -2.46
C HIS A 8 2.96 4.68 -2.96
N LYS A 9 2.36 5.45 -3.87
CA LYS A 9 0.95 5.33 -4.31
C LYS A 9 0.57 3.91 -4.70
N TYR A 10 1.43 3.23 -5.47
CA TYR A 10 1.19 1.84 -5.87
C TYR A 10 1.15 0.89 -4.67
N ALA A 11 2.13 0.99 -3.78
CA ALA A 11 2.23 0.15 -2.58
C ALA A 11 1.05 0.40 -1.62
N LEU A 12 0.67 1.66 -1.42
CA LEU A 12 -0.49 2.04 -0.60
C LEU A 12 -1.80 1.56 -1.23
N THR A 13 -1.91 1.54 -2.56
CA THR A 13 -3.07 0.96 -3.26
C THR A 13 -3.17 -0.55 -3.01
N VAL A 14 -2.05 -1.28 -3.13
CA VAL A 14 -2.01 -2.71 -2.80
C VAL A 14 -2.40 -2.96 -1.34
N LEU A 15 -1.88 -2.16 -0.41
CA LEU A 15 -2.22 -2.25 1.01
C LEU A 15 -3.71 -2.00 1.25
N ALA A 16 -4.31 -0.98 0.62
CA ALA A 16 -5.73 -0.70 0.75
C ALA A 16 -6.57 -1.89 0.26
N HIS A 17 -6.24 -2.48 -0.89
CA HIS A 17 -6.89 -3.69 -1.39
C HIS A 17 -6.74 -4.88 -0.44
N ALA A 18 -5.52 -5.18 0.01
CA ALA A 18 -5.27 -6.28 0.94
C ALA A 18 -6.02 -6.09 2.27
N PHE A 19 -6.07 -4.84 2.76
CA PHE A 19 -6.74 -4.49 4.00
C PHE A 19 -8.26 -4.67 3.90
N LEU A 20 -8.91 -4.15 2.86
CA LEU A 20 -10.35 -4.33 2.64
C LEU A 20 -10.74 -5.80 2.41
N ARG A 21 -9.90 -6.54 1.68
CA ARG A 21 -10.03 -7.98 1.49
C ARG A 21 -9.72 -8.78 2.76
N ARG A 22 -9.24 -8.16 3.83
CA ARG A 22 -9.06 -8.77 5.15
C ARG A 22 -10.20 -8.44 6.11
N THR A 23 -10.69 -7.20 6.15
CA THR A 23 -11.59 -6.67 7.21
C THR A 23 -13.08 -7.08 7.10
N GLY A 24 -13.42 -8.13 6.35
CA GLY A 24 -14.81 -8.50 6.04
C GLY A 24 -15.49 -7.55 5.04
N GLY A 25 -16.48 -8.03 4.28
CA GLY A 25 -17.29 -7.23 3.35
C GLY A 25 -16.64 -6.86 2.00
N GLY A 26 -15.31 -6.95 1.86
CA GLY A 26 -14.65 -6.82 0.54
C GLY A 26 -14.74 -5.40 -0.03
N VAL A 27 -14.62 -5.24 -1.35
CA VAL A 27 -14.54 -3.91 -1.96
C VAL A 27 -15.91 -3.21 -1.99
N ASP A 28 -16.93 -3.88 -2.49
CA ASP A 28 -18.27 -3.33 -2.69
C ASP A 28 -18.93 -2.91 -1.37
N ALA A 29 -18.84 -3.72 -0.31
CA ALA A 29 -19.45 -3.34 0.97
C ALA A 29 -18.78 -2.09 1.55
N ASN A 30 -17.45 -1.98 1.46
CA ASN A 30 -16.71 -0.85 2.02
C ASN A 30 -16.91 0.44 1.21
N LEU A 31 -17.04 0.34 -0.11
CA LEU A 31 -17.45 1.46 -0.96
C LEU A 31 -18.87 1.92 -0.64
N ARG A 32 -19.83 1.00 -0.51
CA ARG A 32 -21.23 1.31 -0.17
C ARG A 32 -21.37 1.98 1.19
N LEU A 33 -20.57 1.56 2.16
CA LEU A 33 -20.55 2.12 3.51
C LEU A 33 -19.79 3.46 3.60
N GLY A 34 -19.16 3.94 2.51
CA GLY A 34 -18.40 5.18 2.53
C GLY A 34 -17.21 5.12 3.48
N ARG A 35 -16.52 3.98 3.56
CA ARG A 35 -15.37 3.80 4.45
C ARG A 35 -14.15 4.55 3.96
N VAL A 36 -13.28 4.94 4.90
CA VAL A 36 -12.00 5.60 4.65
C VAL A 36 -10.88 4.73 5.22
N VAL A 37 -9.85 4.47 4.43
CA VAL A 37 -8.62 3.84 4.94
C VAL A 37 -7.67 4.93 5.41
N VAL A 38 -7.19 4.79 6.64
CA VAL A 38 -6.23 5.71 7.24
C VAL A 38 -4.92 4.98 7.50
N PHE A 39 -3.86 5.47 6.87
CA PHE A 39 -2.48 5.07 7.09
C PHE A 39 -1.86 6.00 8.14
N HIS A 40 -1.57 5.47 9.32
CA HIS A 40 -0.95 6.22 10.42
C HIS A 40 0.56 6.16 10.28
N LEU A 41 1.17 7.33 10.23
CA LEU A 41 2.58 7.54 9.95
C LEU A 41 3.28 8.14 11.16
N SER A 42 4.46 7.64 11.51
CA SER A 42 5.38 8.33 12.41
C SER A 42 6.39 9.16 11.62
N THR A 43 6.74 10.33 12.16
CA THR A 43 7.85 11.16 11.68
C THR A 43 9.14 10.92 12.46
N GLU A 44 9.10 10.05 13.47
CA GLU A 44 10.27 9.74 14.29
C GLU A 44 11.34 9.09 13.40
N ARG A 45 12.49 9.74 13.35
CA ARG A 45 13.66 9.19 12.68
C ARG A 45 14.48 8.38 13.68
N PRO A 46 15.11 7.29 13.24
CA PRO A 46 16.23 6.72 13.98
C PRO A 46 17.26 7.83 14.26
N ALA A 47 17.78 7.89 15.49
CA ALA A 47 18.70 8.95 15.92
C ALA A 47 19.96 9.10 15.02
N ASN A 48 20.31 8.03 14.29
CA ASN A 48 21.48 7.96 13.42
C ASN A 48 21.16 8.06 11.92
N ALA A 49 19.95 8.47 11.54
CA ALA A 49 19.58 8.59 10.13
C ALA A 49 20.38 9.73 9.43
N PRO A 50 20.94 9.50 8.23
CA PRO A 50 21.70 10.52 7.52
C PRO A 50 20.84 11.74 7.14
N PRO A 51 21.43 12.95 7.05
CA PRO A 51 20.68 14.20 6.84
C PRO A 51 20.06 14.37 5.45
N ASP A 52 20.61 13.74 4.40
CA ASP A 52 20.08 13.77 3.01
C ASP A 52 19.38 12.44 2.69
N ASP A 53 18.36 12.14 3.47
CA ASP A 53 17.74 10.81 3.52
C ASP A 53 16.87 10.53 2.29
N ASN A 54 16.78 9.25 1.92
CA ASN A 54 15.92 8.77 0.85
C ASN A 54 14.47 9.27 1.10
N PRO A 55 13.83 9.98 0.15
CA PRO A 55 12.49 10.51 0.37
C PRO A 55 11.46 9.41 0.65
N GLY A 56 11.74 8.16 0.27
CA GLY A 56 10.94 6.98 0.59
C GLY A 56 10.88 6.62 2.07
N VAL A 57 11.90 6.96 2.87
CA VAL A 57 11.96 6.64 4.33
C VAL A 57 11.56 7.82 5.23
N LYS A 58 11.02 8.90 4.66
CA LYS A 58 10.67 10.12 5.41
C LYS A 58 9.61 9.88 6.49
N PHE A 59 8.79 8.86 6.33
CA PHE A 59 7.73 8.46 7.26
C PHE A 59 7.76 6.96 7.45
N THR A 60 7.43 6.51 8.65
CA THR A 60 7.24 5.10 9.00
C THR A 60 5.76 4.81 9.07
N LEU A 61 5.27 3.84 8.30
CA LEU A 61 3.91 3.35 8.39
C LEU A 61 3.75 2.46 9.62
N CYS A 62 3.03 2.96 10.63
CA CYS A 62 2.86 2.32 11.94
C CYS A 62 1.60 1.47 12.00
N ASN A 63 0.49 2.00 11.47
CA ASN A 63 -0.81 1.36 11.57
C ASN A 63 -1.69 1.65 10.35
N THR A 64 -2.69 0.80 10.12
CA THR A 64 -3.74 1.00 9.11
C THR A 64 -5.09 0.75 9.75
N THR A 65 -6.01 1.71 9.62
CA THR A 65 -7.37 1.60 10.17
C THR A 65 -8.42 1.84 9.09
N LEU A 66 -9.59 1.21 9.25
CA LEU A 66 -10.77 1.47 8.44
C LEU A 66 -11.80 2.15 9.31
N ILE A 67 -12.24 3.35 8.92
CA ILE A 67 -13.19 4.15 9.69
C ILE A 67 -14.35 4.60 8.80
N ASP A 68 -15.45 5.02 9.41
CA ASP A 68 -16.51 5.71 8.68
C ASP A 68 -16.04 7.11 8.27
N ALA A 69 -16.45 7.60 7.09
CA ALA A 69 -16.10 8.96 6.65
C ALA A 69 -16.57 10.04 7.64
N GLU A 70 -17.63 9.78 8.40
CA GLU A 70 -18.12 10.70 9.44
C GLU A 70 -17.15 10.86 10.62
N GLN A 71 -16.31 9.85 10.85
CA GLN A 71 -15.29 9.82 11.90
C GLN A 71 -13.97 10.47 11.46
N ALA A 72 -13.90 10.96 10.21
CA ALA A 72 -12.73 11.58 9.61
C ALA A 72 -12.95 13.09 9.41
N PRO A 73 -12.87 13.94 10.45
CA PRO A 73 -13.14 15.38 10.32
C PRO A 73 -12.19 16.06 9.32
N TRP A 74 -10.90 15.67 9.31
CA TRP A 74 -9.90 16.13 8.34
C TRP A 74 -10.26 15.84 6.88
N PHE A 75 -11.18 14.89 6.63
CA PHE A 75 -11.58 14.51 5.28
C PHE A 75 -12.63 15.48 4.75
N ARG A 76 -13.53 15.95 5.62
CA ARG A 76 -14.60 16.91 5.27
C ARG A 76 -14.05 18.29 4.90
N ASP A 77 -12.94 18.69 5.53
CA ASP A 77 -12.35 20.02 5.36
C ASP A 77 -11.48 20.16 4.09
N HIS A 78 -11.38 19.11 3.26
CA HIS A 78 -10.58 19.10 2.04
C HIS A 78 -11.43 18.93 0.77
N PRO A 79 -12.17 19.97 0.33
CA PRO A 79 -13.03 19.89 -0.87
C PRO A 79 -12.28 19.65 -2.18
N GLN A 80 -10.95 19.85 -2.21
CA GLN A 80 -10.06 19.54 -3.35
C GLN A 80 -10.09 18.06 -3.76
N LEU A 81 -10.69 17.21 -2.93
CA LEU A 81 -10.95 15.80 -3.18
C LEU A 81 -12.04 15.57 -4.25
N ALA A 82 -12.91 16.55 -4.52
CA ALA A 82 -13.96 16.42 -5.54
C ALA A 82 -13.43 16.47 -6.99
N ASP A 83 -12.28 17.10 -7.22
CA ASP A 83 -11.67 17.31 -8.55
C ASP A 83 -10.45 16.40 -8.81
N ALA A 84 -10.30 15.32 -8.04
CA ALA A 84 -9.16 14.41 -8.20
C ALA A 84 -9.17 13.77 -9.59
N ASP A 85 -8.13 14.04 -10.38
CA ASP A 85 -7.91 13.39 -11.67
C ASP A 85 -7.61 11.90 -11.44
N PHE A 86 -8.53 11.04 -11.85
CA PHE A 86 -8.46 9.59 -11.67
C PHE A 86 -7.57 8.90 -12.73
N GLY A 87 -6.76 9.67 -13.45
CA GLY A 87 -6.14 9.29 -14.73
C GLY A 87 -5.12 8.14 -14.72
N GLU A 88 -4.62 7.69 -13.56
CA GLU A 88 -3.68 6.56 -13.52
C GLU A 88 -4.33 5.31 -12.93
N PRO A 89 -4.42 4.21 -13.70
CA PRO A 89 -4.89 2.94 -13.15
C PRO A 89 -3.91 2.45 -12.10
N GLY A 90 -4.40 2.33 -10.86
CA GLY A 90 -3.69 1.68 -9.76
C GLY A 90 -3.61 0.16 -9.94
N PHE A 91 -3.43 -0.57 -8.83
CA PHE A 91 -3.52 -2.03 -8.84
C PHE A 91 -4.94 -2.49 -9.20
N CYS A 92 -5.08 -3.30 -10.26
CA CYS A 92 -6.35 -3.84 -10.75
C CYS A 92 -6.49 -5.37 -10.62
N GLY A 93 -5.45 -6.08 -10.14
CA GLY A 93 -5.48 -7.55 -10.04
C GLY A 93 -5.68 -8.23 -11.40
N ASP A 94 -6.35 -9.39 -11.39
CA ASP A 94 -6.76 -10.18 -12.57
C ASP A 94 -8.09 -9.68 -13.18
N ALA A 95 -8.50 -8.44 -12.90
CA ALA A 95 -9.78 -7.92 -13.34
C ALA A 95 -9.87 -7.91 -14.88
N VAL A 96 -10.86 -8.63 -15.42
CA VAL A 96 -11.14 -8.70 -16.86
C VAL A 96 -11.56 -7.34 -17.41
N ASP A 97 -12.25 -6.55 -16.58
CA ASP A 97 -12.60 -5.16 -16.85
C ASP A 97 -11.69 -4.24 -16.03
N MET A 98 -10.94 -3.37 -16.72
CA MET A 98 -10.10 -2.33 -16.10
C MET A 98 -10.93 -1.17 -15.54
N LYS A 99 -12.26 -1.29 -15.53
CA LYS A 99 -13.14 -0.35 -14.86
C LYS A 99 -13.14 -0.56 -13.34
N PRO A 100 -12.80 0.46 -12.55
CA PRO A 100 -12.89 0.36 -11.10
C PRO A 100 -14.34 0.17 -10.64
N ALA A 101 -14.52 -0.59 -9.57
CA ALA A 101 -15.78 -0.71 -8.84
C ALA A 101 -16.19 0.60 -8.17
N GLY A 102 -15.20 1.42 -7.83
CA GLY A 102 -15.36 2.75 -7.26
C GLY A 102 -14.01 3.27 -6.79
N PHE A 103 -14.05 4.40 -6.08
CA PHE A 103 -12.86 5.06 -5.56
C PHE A 103 -12.94 5.12 -4.04
N LEU A 104 -11.92 4.57 -3.38
CA LEU A 104 -11.84 4.58 -1.93
C LEU A 104 -11.03 5.79 -1.46
N PRO A 105 -11.55 6.59 -0.53
CA PRO A 105 -10.76 7.63 0.09
C PRO A 105 -9.67 7.05 1.00
N ILE A 106 -8.47 7.58 0.84
CA ILE A 106 -7.26 7.21 1.56
C ILE A 106 -6.70 8.45 2.24
N VAL A 107 -6.36 8.30 3.51
CA VAL A 107 -5.74 9.35 4.31
C VAL A 107 -4.41 8.86 4.86
N CYS A 108 -3.33 9.57 4.55
CA CYS A 108 -2.08 9.44 5.27
C CYS A 108 -2.06 10.50 6.38
N LEU A 109 -1.94 10.06 7.63
CA LEU A 109 -1.94 10.91 8.81
C LEU A 109 -0.61 10.75 9.55
N ALA A 110 0.15 11.83 9.72
CA ALA A 110 1.32 11.78 10.59
C ALA A 110 0.93 12.03 12.04
N GLU A 111 1.16 11.04 12.90
CA GLU A 111 0.88 11.08 14.34
C GLU A 111 1.57 12.28 15.00
N GLY A 112 0.88 12.92 15.94
CA GLY A 112 1.37 14.13 16.62
C GLY A 112 1.46 15.38 15.74
N SER A 113 0.98 15.34 14.50
CA SER A 113 1.05 16.47 13.58
C SER A 113 -0.31 16.82 12.96
N LYS A 114 -0.38 18.00 12.31
CA LYS A 114 -1.52 18.39 11.46
C LYS A 114 -1.31 18.01 10.00
N PHE A 115 -0.24 17.26 9.67
CA PHE A 115 0.03 16.87 8.29
C PHE A 115 -0.89 15.74 7.89
N VAL A 116 -1.72 16.04 6.90
CA VAL A 116 -2.63 15.10 6.28
C VAL A 116 -2.41 15.14 4.77
N ALA A 117 -2.35 13.98 4.14
CA ALA A 117 -2.50 13.86 2.70
C ALA A 117 -3.69 12.95 2.44
N ALA A 118 -4.62 13.42 1.62
CA ALA A 118 -5.78 12.66 1.20
C ALA A 118 -5.73 12.44 -0.31
N SER A 119 -6.06 11.23 -0.72
CA SER A 119 -6.12 10.80 -2.12
C SER A 119 -7.28 9.82 -2.28
N TYR A 120 -7.67 9.53 -3.52
CA TYR A 120 -8.58 8.43 -3.84
C TYR A 120 -7.86 7.38 -4.65
N PHE A 121 -8.03 6.12 -4.28
CA PHE A 121 -7.49 5.01 -5.06
C PHE A 121 -8.61 4.23 -5.75
N PRO A 122 -8.42 3.85 -7.02
CA PRO A 122 -9.36 2.98 -7.72
C PRO A 122 -9.36 1.60 -7.05
N MET A 123 -10.56 1.13 -6.74
CA MET A 123 -10.79 -0.19 -6.17
C MET A 123 -11.43 -1.10 -7.21
N TYR A 124 -11.03 -2.37 -7.20
CA TYR A 124 -11.45 -3.37 -8.17
C TYR A 124 -11.96 -4.59 -7.42
N ARG A 125 -13.03 -5.18 -7.95
CA ARG A 125 -13.64 -6.38 -7.37
C ARG A 125 -12.66 -7.54 -7.41
N ALA A 126 -12.76 -8.42 -6.42
CA ALA A 126 -12.18 -9.74 -6.50
C ALA A 126 -12.84 -10.50 -7.66
N VAL A 127 -12.03 -11.17 -8.49
CA VAL A 127 -12.49 -11.95 -9.64
C VAL A 127 -13.04 -13.29 -9.17
N ARG A 128 -12.41 -13.88 -8.14
CA ARG A 128 -12.66 -15.27 -7.76
C ARG A 128 -13.42 -15.44 -6.45
N HIS A 129 -13.84 -14.34 -5.82
CA HIS A 129 -14.49 -14.40 -4.52
C HIS A 129 -15.56 -13.32 -4.36
N PRO A 130 -16.83 -13.69 -4.15
CA PRO A 130 -17.87 -12.72 -3.80
C PRO A 130 -17.47 -11.93 -2.56
N ASP A 131 -17.71 -10.62 -2.54
CA ASP A 131 -17.23 -9.72 -1.48
C ASP A 131 -17.73 -10.11 -0.08
N ASP A 132 -18.91 -10.73 0.00
CA ASP A 132 -19.60 -11.13 1.24
C ASP A 132 -19.39 -12.63 1.61
N ALA A 133 -18.63 -13.41 0.84
CA ALA A 133 -18.42 -14.82 1.17
C ALA A 133 -17.52 -14.97 2.42
N PRO A 134 -17.79 -15.96 3.30
CA PRO A 134 -16.88 -16.29 4.40
C PRO A 134 -15.50 -16.66 3.86
N ARG A 135 -14.44 -16.11 4.46
CA ARG A 135 -13.06 -16.35 4.02
C ARG A 135 -12.43 -17.47 4.83
N GLU A 136 -11.70 -18.33 4.14
CA GLU A 136 -10.87 -19.35 4.78
C GLU A 136 -9.77 -18.69 5.63
N ALA A 137 -9.43 -19.31 6.75
CA ALA A 137 -8.41 -18.78 7.67
C ALA A 137 -7.05 -18.59 6.99
N GLU A 138 -6.69 -19.49 6.06
CA GLU A 138 -5.44 -19.40 5.28
C GLU A 138 -5.42 -18.16 4.37
N THR A 139 -6.53 -17.82 3.72
CA THR A 139 -6.63 -16.60 2.90
C THR A 139 -6.46 -15.35 3.75
N VAL A 140 -7.12 -15.29 4.91
CA VAL A 140 -7.00 -14.15 5.83
C VAL A 140 -5.55 -14.00 6.32
N ALA A 141 -4.87 -15.10 6.61
CA ALA A 141 -3.45 -15.11 6.97
C ALA A 141 -2.58 -14.61 5.79
N ALA A 142 -2.83 -15.08 4.57
CA ALA A 142 -2.10 -14.63 3.37
C ALA A 142 -2.26 -13.11 3.12
N PHE A 143 -3.46 -12.54 3.32
CA PHE A 143 -3.65 -11.09 3.21
C PHE A 143 -2.98 -10.30 4.34
N ARG A 144 -2.81 -10.91 5.51
CA ARG A 144 -2.04 -10.29 6.59
C ARG A 144 -0.55 -10.30 6.27
N ASP A 145 -0.05 -11.40 5.71
CA ASP A 145 1.34 -11.52 5.29
C ASP A 145 1.69 -10.55 4.15
N ILE A 146 0.83 -10.40 3.13
CA ILE A 146 1.07 -9.41 2.07
C ILE A 146 1.03 -7.98 2.61
N THR A 147 0.15 -7.71 3.57
CA THR A 147 0.08 -6.41 4.27
C THR A 147 1.38 -6.13 5.01
N ARG A 148 1.86 -7.09 5.82
CA ARG A 148 3.13 -7.00 6.55
C ARG A 148 4.30 -6.78 5.59
N LEU A 149 4.35 -7.55 4.50
CA LEU A 149 5.39 -7.45 3.48
C LEU A 149 5.48 -6.03 2.88
N PHE A 150 4.36 -5.48 2.43
CA PHE A 150 4.34 -4.14 1.82
C PHE A 150 4.64 -3.03 2.83
N ILE A 151 4.19 -3.15 4.09
CA ILE A 151 4.58 -2.23 5.16
C ILE A 151 6.10 -2.27 5.37
N THR A 152 6.69 -3.46 5.45
CA THR A 152 8.15 -3.63 5.58
C THR A 152 8.91 -2.98 4.43
N PHE A 153 8.44 -3.16 3.18
CA PHE A 153 9.06 -2.52 2.03
C PHE A 153 8.93 -0.99 2.05
N ILE A 154 7.75 -0.44 2.32
CA ILE A 154 7.52 1.01 2.43
C ILE A 154 8.45 1.61 3.49
N ASN A 155 8.49 1.00 4.67
CA ASN A 155 9.32 1.47 5.79
C ASN A 155 10.83 1.35 5.51
N SER A 156 11.22 0.48 4.58
CA SER A 156 12.61 0.37 4.10
C SER A 156 12.91 1.30 2.92
N GLY A 157 11.96 2.13 2.51
CA GLY A 157 12.12 3.08 1.41
C GLY A 157 12.05 2.46 0.01
N VAL A 158 11.57 1.21 -0.09
CA VAL A 158 11.34 0.54 -1.37
C VAL A 158 10.10 1.11 -2.02
N VAL A 159 10.26 1.52 -3.27
CA VAL A 159 9.24 2.16 -4.10
C VAL A 159 8.86 1.24 -5.24
N PHE A 160 7.58 0.92 -5.33
CA PHE A 160 7.03 0.03 -6.36
C PHE A 160 6.50 0.79 -7.57
N ARG A 161 6.71 0.22 -8.75
CA ARG A 161 6.09 0.67 -10.01
C ARG A 161 5.35 -0.48 -10.68
N LEU A 162 4.37 -0.13 -11.51
CA LEU A 162 3.68 -1.11 -12.35
C LEU A 162 4.70 -1.85 -13.23
N PRO A 163 4.54 -3.18 -13.39
CA PRO A 163 5.35 -3.92 -14.34
C PRO A 163 5.05 -3.47 -15.77
N SER A 164 6.10 -3.26 -16.58
CA SER A 164 5.96 -2.81 -17.97
C SER A 164 5.26 -3.84 -18.88
N SER A 165 5.18 -5.10 -18.46
CA SER A 165 4.80 -6.24 -19.31
C SER A 165 3.30 -6.56 -19.34
N GLY A 166 2.44 -5.82 -18.63
CA GLY A 166 0.98 -6.03 -18.66
C GLY A 166 0.50 -7.43 -18.20
N HIS A 167 1.41 -8.27 -17.72
CA HIS A 167 1.17 -9.63 -17.25
C HIS A 167 1.13 -9.69 -15.73
N PRO A 168 0.63 -10.79 -15.12
CA PRO A 168 0.70 -11.06 -13.68
C PRO A 168 2.15 -11.23 -13.21
N ALA A 169 2.88 -10.13 -13.18
CA ALA A 169 4.20 -10.03 -12.62
C ALA A 169 4.11 -9.27 -11.28
N PRO A 170 4.95 -9.63 -10.30
CA PRO A 170 5.18 -8.77 -9.16
C PRO A 170 5.58 -7.35 -9.62
N PRO A 171 5.10 -6.29 -8.95
CA PRO A 171 5.51 -4.93 -9.24
C PRO A 171 7.02 -4.77 -9.09
N VAL A 172 7.58 -3.88 -9.89
CA VAL A 172 9.02 -3.66 -9.95
C VAL A 172 9.44 -2.85 -8.73
N ALA A 173 10.31 -3.43 -7.90
CA ALA A 173 10.86 -2.78 -6.73
C ALA A 173 12.04 -1.87 -7.12
N GLY A 174 12.15 -0.71 -6.50
CA GLY A 174 13.27 0.19 -6.68
C GLY A 174 13.50 1.08 -5.46
N ASN A 175 14.60 1.81 -5.47
CA ASN A 175 14.91 2.83 -4.45
C ASN A 175 15.03 4.20 -5.10
N MET A 176 14.82 5.26 -4.32
CA MET A 176 15.18 6.60 -4.75
C MET A 176 16.66 6.82 -4.49
N VAL A 177 17.41 7.10 -5.54
CA VAL A 177 18.85 7.34 -5.49
C VAL A 177 19.11 8.81 -5.79
N ARG A 178 19.97 9.43 -4.99
CA ARG A 178 20.37 10.82 -5.19
C ARG A 178 21.24 10.93 -6.44
N MET A 179 20.81 11.76 -7.37
CA MET A 179 21.56 12.16 -8.56
C MET A 179 21.88 13.65 -8.49
N ARG A 180 22.77 14.15 -9.36
CA ARG A 180 23.15 15.58 -9.39
C ARG A 180 21.95 16.55 -9.51
N LYS A 181 20.85 16.11 -10.10
CA LYS A 181 19.63 16.91 -10.34
C LYS A 181 18.41 16.40 -9.55
N GLY A 182 18.62 15.89 -8.34
CA GLY A 182 17.54 15.43 -7.45
C GLY A 182 17.44 13.92 -7.36
N TRP A 183 16.26 13.42 -6.98
CA TRP A 183 16.03 12.00 -6.71
C TRP A 183 15.53 11.28 -7.96
N LYS A 184 16.15 10.13 -8.27
CA LYS A 184 15.72 9.27 -9.37
C LYS A 184 15.42 7.87 -8.85
N TRP A 185 14.29 7.32 -9.26
CA TRP A 185 13.98 5.92 -9.01
C TRP A 185 14.92 5.02 -9.80
N GLN A 186 15.49 4.03 -9.14
CA GLN A 186 16.34 3.01 -9.72
C GLN A 186 15.83 1.63 -9.31
N GLU A 187 15.62 0.78 -10.30
CA GLU A 187 15.22 -0.62 -10.11
C GLU A 187 16.25 -1.40 -9.28
N ILE A 188 15.76 -2.20 -8.34
CA ILE A 188 16.56 -3.19 -7.64
C ILE A 188 16.49 -4.49 -8.46
N ARG A 189 17.61 -4.90 -9.06
CA ARG A 189 17.71 -6.07 -9.93
C ARG A 189 17.85 -7.38 -9.13
N THR A 190 16.91 -7.65 -8.23
CA THR A 190 16.87 -8.89 -7.44
C THR A 190 15.44 -9.29 -7.10
N THR A 191 15.25 -10.45 -6.50
CA THR A 191 13.92 -10.93 -6.10
C THR A 191 13.45 -10.29 -4.80
N TRP A 192 12.14 -10.22 -4.59
CA TRP A 192 11.57 -9.72 -3.34
C TRP A 192 12.06 -10.48 -2.11
N ALA A 193 12.30 -11.79 -2.25
CA ALA A 193 12.86 -12.60 -1.16
C ALA A 193 14.24 -12.09 -0.76
N VAL A 194 15.11 -11.77 -1.72
CA VAL A 194 16.45 -11.24 -1.43
C VAL A 194 16.38 -9.83 -0.84
N ILE A 195 15.49 -8.98 -1.35
CA ILE A 195 15.27 -7.64 -0.77
C ILE A 195 14.82 -7.78 0.69
N LEU A 196 13.83 -8.64 0.94
CA LEU A 196 13.29 -8.87 2.27
C LEU A 196 14.36 -9.42 3.23
N MET A 197 15.15 -10.40 2.80
CA MET A 197 16.27 -10.91 3.61
C MET A 197 17.26 -9.79 3.94
N GLY A 198 17.61 -8.93 2.97
CA GLY A 198 18.47 -7.78 3.21
C GLY A 198 17.91 -6.82 4.26
N ILE A 199 16.59 -6.55 4.21
CA ILE A 199 15.90 -5.72 5.20
C ILE A 199 15.94 -6.39 6.59
N MET A 200 15.57 -7.67 6.68
CA MET A 200 15.52 -8.41 7.94
C MET A 200 16.89 -8.54 8.62
N MET A 201 17.97 -8.60 7.83
CA MET A 201 19.33 -8.65 8.36
C MET A 201 19.79 -7.31 8.98
N HIS A 202 19.08 -6.22 8.71
CA HIS A 202 19.45 -4.86 9.18
C HIS A 202 18.39 -4.25 10.11
N SER A 203 17.23 -4.89 10.25
CA SER A 203 16.18 -4.48 11.17
C SER A 203 16.23 -5.30 12.46
N GLU A 204 16.12 -4.65 13.61
CA GLU A 204 16.02 -5.32 14.91
C GLU A 204 14.69 -6.08 15.11
N GLY A 205 13.70 -5.85 14.22
CA GLY A 205 12.42 -6.54 14.22
C GLY A 205 12.42 -7.79 13.35
N ILE A 206 12.06 -8.94 13.93
CA ILE A 206 11.81 -10.17 13.17
C ILE A 206 10.44 -10.03 12.50
N LEU A 207 10.42 -9.97 11.17
CA LEU A 207 9.18 -10.14 10.41
C LEU A 207 8.72 -11.60 10.53
N VAL A 208 7.61 -11.83 11.23
CA VAL A 208 7.01 -13.16 11.33
C VAL A 208 5.80 -13.23 10.41
N PHE A 209 5.88 -14.08 9.39
CA PHE A 209 4.73 -14.44 8.56
C PHE A 209 3.87 -15.50 9.27
N GLU A 210 2.57 -15.44 9.04
CA GLU A 210 1.62 -16.43 9.58
C GLU A 210 1.51 -17.67 8.70
N THR A 211 1.85 -17.51 7.42
CA THR A 211 1.87 -18.60 6.45
C THR A 211 3.31 -18.98 6.10
N THR A 212 3.49 -20.19 5.58
CA THR A 212 4.75 -20.67 4.99
C THR A 212 4.81 -20.41 3.47
N ILE A 213 3.88 -19.60 2.95
CA ILE A 213 3.73 -19.38 1.51
C ILE A 213 4.88 -18.50 1.03
N PRO A 214 5.58 -18.88 -0.07
CA PRO A 214 6.61 -18.04 -0.65
C PRO A 214 6.06 -16.66 -1.06
N VAL A 215 6.86 -15.61 -0.92
CA VAL A 215 6.47 -14.22 -1.22
C VAL A 215 5.88 -14.04 -2.63
N THR A 216 6.42 -14.73 -3.64
CA THR A 216 5.91 -14.69 -5.02
C THR A 216 4.55 -15.38 -5.16
N GLU A 217 4.32 -16.43 -4.39
CA GLU A 217 3.03 -17.13 -4.34
C GLU A 217 2.00 -16.31 -3.55
N LEU A 218 2.39 -15.62 -2.47
CA LEU A 218 1.54 -14.64 -1.77
C LEU A 218 1.05 -13.56 -2.74
N TRP A 219 1.96 -12.99 -3.54
CA TRP A 219 1.58 -12.00 -4.57
C TRP A 219 0.63 -12.61 -5.60
N THR A 220 0.92 -13.80 -6.10
CA THR A 220 0.09 -14.47 -7.11
C THR A 220 -1.33 -14.73 -6.59
N ARG A 221 -1.45 -15.23 -5.35
CA ARG A 221 -2.74 -15.44 -4.70
C ARG A 221 -3.49 -14.12 -4.51
N PHE A 222 -2.82 -13.08 -4.05
CA PHE A 222 -3.42 -11.75 -3.90
C PHE A 222 -3.89 -11.17 -5.24
N TRP A 223 -3.08 -11.29 -6.30
CA TRP A 223 -3.39 -10.75 -7.63
C TRP A 223 -4.57 -11.47 -8.29
N ARG A 224 -4.63 -12.81 -8.16
CA ARG A 224 -5.71 -13.64 -8.72
C ARG A 224 -7.02 -13.59 -7.94
N TRP A 225 -6.98 -13.05 -6.73
CA TRP A 225 -8.16 -12.94 -5.87
C TRP A 225 -9.07 -11.83 -6.37
#